data_AF-A0A1F9JPW4-F1
#
_entry.id   AF-A0A1F9JPW4-F1
#
_cell.length_a   1.000
_cell.length_b   1.000
_cell.length_c   1.000
_cell.angle_alpha   90.00
_cell.angle_beta   90.00
_cell.angle_gamma   90.00
#
_symmetry.space_group_name_H-M   'P 1'
#
loop_
_entity.id
_entity.type
_entity.pdbx_description
1 polymer ?
#
loop_
_entity_poly.entity_id
_entity_poly.type
_entity_poly.pdbx_seq_one_letter_code
_entity_poly.pdbx_strand_id
1 'polypeptide(L)'
;MPRLFSQPERPPGAAKVMERIAVMREKLRRAKPDALVTIGNDHLHQFFMDNMPAFMIGKMDAYDGTFYDEIREFGLPTHRIPGDTELSEEIMEGAFDRGVDFAYSN
;
A
#
# COMPACT_ATOMS: atom_id res chain seq x y z
N MET A 1 1.80 5.21 24.85
CA MET A 1 1.39 3.93 24.24
C MET A 1 2.64 3.16 23.85
N PRO A 2 2.78 1.86 24.18
CA PRO A 2 3.92 1.07 23.70
C PRO A 2 3.82 0.98 22.17
N ARG A 3 4.91 1.33 21.47
CA ARG A 3 4.99 1.28 20.01
C ARG A 3 4.91 -0.19 19.58
N LEU A 4 4.32 -0.51 18.43
CA LEU A 4 4.14 -1.90 17.96
C LEU A 4 5.48 -2.68 17.91
N PHE A 5 6.60 -1.99 17.71
CA PHE A 5 7.95 -2.56 17.68
C PHE A 5 8.65 -2.67 19.04
N SER A 6 8.01 -2.20 20.12
CA SER A 6 8.54 -2.21 21.48
C SER A 6 7.65 -2.97 22.46
N GLN A 7 7.07 -4.10 22.02
CA GLN A 7 6.38 -5.00 22.92
C GLN A 7 7.41 -5.93 23.62
N PRO A 8 7.32 -6.08 24.96
CA PRO A 8 8.27 -6.86 25.75
C PRO A 8 8.25 -8.36 25.39
N GLU A 9 7.09 -8.87 24.96
CA GLU A 9 6.93 -10.23 24.43
C GLU A 9 6.42 -10.18 22.99
N ARG A 10 6.95 -11.08 22.15
CA ARG A 10 6.51 -11.21 20.76
C ARG A 10 5.60 -12.43 20.62
N PRO A 11 4.54 -12.36 19.80
CA PRO A 11 3.66 -13.51 19.59
C PRO A 11 4.43 -14.69 18.96
N PRO A 12 3.98 -15.94 19.19
CA PRO A 12 4.54 -17.10 18.51
C PRO A 12 4.58 -16.91 16.99
N GLY A 13 5.70 -17.26 16.37
CA GLY A 13 5.89 -17.12 14.92
C GLY A 13 6.40 -15.76 14.43
N ALA A 14 6.47 -14.73 15.28
CA ALA A 14 6.96 -13.40 14.89
C ALA A 14 8.38 -13.43 14.27
N ALA A 15 9.28 -14.26 14.81
CA ALA A 15 10.62 -14.42 14.25
C ALA A 15 10.59 -14.94 12.79
N LYS A 16 9.68 -15.87 12.49
CA LYS A 16 9.54 -16.42 11.14
C LYS A 16 8.97 -15.39 10.17
N VAL A 17 8.01 -14.59 10.60
CA VAL A 17 7.46 -13.48 9.80
C VAL A 17 8.56 -12.46 9.48
N MET A 18 9.34 -12.04 10.49
CA MET A 18 10.47 -11.12 10.29
C MET A 18 11.52 -11.68 9.31
N GLU A 19 11.84 -12.97 9.39
CA GLU A 19 12.72 -13.65 8.44
C GLU A 19 12.16 -13.56 7.00
N ARG A 20 10.86 -13.83 6.80
CA ARG A 20 10.23 -13.76 5.47
C ARG A 20 10.21 -12.35 4.91
N ILE A 21 9.93 -11.35 5.74
CA ILE A 21 9.97 -9.94 5.35
C ILE A 21 11.40 -9.55 4.90
N ALA A 22 12.43 -10.00 5.63
CA ALA A 22 13.82 -9.76 5.25
C ALA A 22 14.20 -10.40 3.92
N VAL A 23 13.72 -11.63 3.65
CA VAL A 23 13.90 -12.30 2.35
C VAL A 23 13.23 -11.52 1.22
N MET A 24 12.01 -11.03 1.43
CA MET A 24 11.30 -10.23 0.41
C MET A 24 12.03 -8.92 0.12
N ARG A 25 12.52 -8.23 1.16
CA ARG A 25 13.34 -7.02 1.01
C ARG A 25 14.57 -7.27 0.13
N GLU A 26 15.31 -8.35 0.37
CA GLU A 26 16.51 -8.64 -0.42
C GLU A 26 16.18 -8.99 -1.88
N LYS A 27 15.06 -9.67 -2.13
CA LYS A 27 14.58 -9.93 -3.50
C LYS A 27 14.29 -8.62 -4.24
N LEU A 28 13.57 -7.69 -3.62
CA LEU A 28 13.28 -6.38 -4.21
C LEU A 28 14.56 -5.58 -4.47
N ARG A 29 15.49 -5.55 -3.50
CA ARG A 29 16.77 -4.86 -3.64
C ARG A 29 17.61 -5.39 -4.79
N ARG A 30 17.59 -6.71 -5.02
CA ARG A 30 18.30 -7.35 -6.14
C ARG A 30 17.63 -7.10 -7.48
N ALA A 31 16.30 -7.12 -7.51
CA ALA A 31 15.53 -6.88 -8.73
C ALA A 31 15.63 -5.42 -9.21
N LYS A 32 15.83 -4.46 -8.29
CA LYS A 32 15.93 -3.02 -8.58
C LYS A 32 14.80 -2.54 -9.51
N PRO A 33 13.52 -2.76 -9.14
CA PRO A 33 12.43 -2.26 -9.97
C PRO A 33 12.40 -0.74 -9.96
N ASP A 34 12.09 -0.15 -11.11
CA ASP A 34 11.85 1.30 -11.23
C ASP A 34 10.50 1.70 -10.62
N ALA A 35 9.50 0.81 -10.68
CA ALA A 35 8.17 0.99 -10.10
C ALA A 35 7.64 -0.30 -9.46
N LEU A 36 6.76 -0.15 -8.46
CA LEU A 36 6.02 -1.25 -7.82
C LEU A 36 4.52 -1.04 -8.01
N VAL A 37 3.89 -1.90 -8.82
CA VAL A 37 2.43 -1.97 -8.89
C VAL A 37 1.93 -2.81 -7.71
N THR A 38 1.32 -2.16 -6.72
CA THR A 38 0.81 -2.82 -5.51
C THR A 38 -0.70 -3.03 -5.60
N ILE A 39 -1.15 -4.26 -5.36
CA ILE A 39 -2.57 -4.63 -5.37
C ILE A 39 -2.98 -4.97 -3.95
N GLY A 40 -4.04 -4.32 -3.47
CA GLY A 40 -4.60 -4.52 -2.14
C GLY A 40 -6.02 -3.98 -2.05
N ASN A 41 -6.63 -4.14 -0.87
CA ASN A 41 -7.91 -3.54 -0.54
C ASN A 41 -7.72 -2.35 0.40
N ASP A 42 -8.64 -1.39 0.33
CA ASP A 42 -8.79 -0.39 1.38
C ASP A 42 -9.44 -1.03 2.62
N HIS A 43 -9.00 -0.63 3.82
CA HIS A 43 -9.54 -1.11 5.09
C HIS A 43 -10.45 -0.05 5.73
N LEU A 44 -11.29 0.60 4.92
CA LEU A 44 -12.15 1.72 5.30
C LEU A 44 -11.36 2.96 5.74
N HIS A 45 -10.22 3.22 5.09
CA HIS A 45 -9.45 4.45 5.30
C HIS A 45 -9.83 5.51 4.26
N GLN A 46 -10.05 5.11 3.01
CA GLN A 46 -10.37 6.01 1.90
C GLN A 46 -11.80 5.81 1.39
N PHE A 47 -12.34 4.59 1.46
CA PHE A 47 -13.65 4.23 0.91
C PHE A 47 -14.57 3.66 1.99
N PHE A 48 -15.83 4.06 1.94
CA PHE A 48 -16.86 3.64 2.89
C PHE A 48 -18.06 3.05 2.15
N MET A 49 -19.08 2.62 2.91
CA MET A 49 -20.22 1.89 2.35
C MET A 49 -21.04 2.70 1.34
N ASP A 50 -20.93 4.02 1.36
CA ASP A 50 -21.57 4.95 0.42
C ASP A 50 -20.73 5.21 -0.85
N ASN A 51 -19.46 4.81 -0.88
CA ASN A 51 -18.58 4.92 -2.03
C ASN A 51 -17.51 3.82 -2.01
N MET A 52 -17.87 2.63 -2.53
CA MET A 52 -17.03 1.43 -2.50
C MET A 52 -16.75 0.92 -3.93
N PRO A 53 -15.68 1.38 -4.57
CA PRO A 53 -15.36 0.99 -5.94
C PRO A 53 -14.93 -0.48 -6.02
N ALA A 54 -15.37 -1.19 -7.06
CA ALA A 54 -14.94 -2.58 -7.31
C ALA A 54 -13.45 -2.65 -7.71
N PHE A 55 -13.02 -1.70 -8.56
CA PHE A 55 -11.64 -1.49 -8.95
C PHE A 55 -11.32 0.00 -8.93
N MET A 56 -10.11 0.34 -8.50
CA MET A 56 -9.58 1.68 -8.58
C MET A 56 -8.06 1.64 -8.77
N ILE A 57 -7.52 2.69 -9.37
CA ILE A 57 -6.09 2.90 -9.54
C ILE A 57 -5.74 4.28 -9.00
N GLY A 58 -4.71 4.34 -8.15
CA GLY A 58 -4.17 5.63 -7.71
C GLY A 58 -3.41 6.31 -8.85
N LYS A 59 -3.69 7.59 -9.09
CA LYS A 59 -3.01 8.43 -10.10
C LYS A 59 -2.49 9.75 -9.49
N MET A 60 -1.98 9.69 -8.25
CA MET A 60 -1.40 10.85 -7.56
C MET A 60 0.12 10.90 -7.76
N ASP A 61 0.70 12.09 -7.68
CA ASP A 61 2.15 12.32 -7.70
C ASP A 61 2.85 11.76 -6.45
N ALA A 62 2.12 11.69 -5.34
CA ALA A 62 2.57 11.07 -4.11
C ALA A 62 1.39 10.60 -3.25
N TYR A 63 1.69 9.68 -2.34
CA TYR A 63 0.73 9.13 -1.38
C TYR A 63 1.29 9.24 0.04
N ASP A 64 0.40 9.51 1.00
CA ASP A 64 0.70 9.28 2.40
C ASP A 64 0.59 7.78 2.68
N GLY A 65 1.74 7.14 2.85
CA GLY A 65 1.85 5.69 3.08
C GLY A 65 1.61 5.28 4.54
N THR A 66 1.13 6.19 5.38
CA THR A 66 0.83 5.91 6.79
C THR A 66 -0.40 6.70 7.19
N PHE A 67 -1.44 5.99 7.62
CA PHE A 67 -2.72 6.57 8.00
C PHE A 67 -2.74 6.99 9.47
N TYR A 68 -3.65 7.90 9.84
CA TYR A 68 -3.65 8.52 11.18
C TYR A 68 -3.82 7.48 12.31
N ASP A 69 -4.65 6.46 12.10
CA ASP A 69 -4.85 5.38 13.07
C ASP A 69 -3.59 4.53 13.25
N GLU A 70 -2.79 4.35 12.20
CA GLU A 70 -1.55 3.57 12.30
C GLU A 70 -0.48 4.32 13.12
N ILE A 71 -0.47 5.65 13.02
CA ILE A 71 0.37 6.50 13.88
C ILE A 71 -0.13 6.43 15.32
N ARG A 72 -1.44 6.60 15.53
CA ARG A 72 -2.05 6.64 16.87
C ARG A 72 -1.91 5.31 17.62
N GLU A 73 -2.23 4.20 16.96
CA GLU A 73 -2.30 2.87 17.57
C GLU A 73 -0.95 2.16 17.59
N PHE A 74 -0.15 2.28 16.52
CA PHE A 74 1.08 1.51 16.36
C PHE A 74 2.36 2.35 16.50
N GLY A 75 2.24 3.68 16.45
CA GLY A 75 3.38 4.58 16.49
C GLY A 75 4.26 4.47 15.24
N LEU A 76 3.66 4.14 14.09
CA LEU A 76 4.39 4.10 12.82
C LEU A 76 4.89 5.50 12.45
N PRO A 77 6.11 5.62 11.88
CA PRO A 77 6.57 6.88 11.33
C PRO A 77 5.73 7.23 10.10
N THR A 78 5.53 8.52 9.85
CA THR A 78 4.96 8.99 8.59
C THR A 78 5.91 8.67 7.44
N HIS A 79 5.34 8.27 6.31
CA HIS A 79 6.10 8.03 5.10
C HIS A 79 5.33 8.55 3.89
N ARG A 80 6.00 9.30 3.01
CA ARG A 80 5.45 9.77 1.74
C ARG A 80 6.06 8.95 0.61
N ILE A 81 5.21 8.33 -0.18
CA ILE A 81 5.60 7.42 -1.27
C ILE A 81 5.40 8.18 -2.60
N PRO A 82 6.41 8.25 -3.49
CA PRO A 82 6.21 8.83 -4.81
C PRO A 82 5.28 7.96 -5.64
N GLY A 83 4.37 8.59 -6.37
CA GLY A 83 3.57 7.95 -7.39
C GLY A 83 4.22 8.05 -8.77
N ASP A 84 3.75 7.22 -9.69
CA ASP A 84 4.12 7.27 -11.10
C ASP A 84 2.84 7.50 -11.92
N THR A 85 2.55 8.76 -12.21
CA THR A 85 1.30 9.15 -12.86
C THR A 85 1.21 8.68 -14.30
N GLU A 86 2.35 8.59 -14.99
CA GLU A 86 2.43 8.11 -16.38
C GLU A 86 2.12 6.61 -16.43
N LEU A 87 2.81 5.81 -15.61
CA LEU A 87 2.53 4.37 -15.51
C LEU A 87 1.08 4.09 -15.08
N SER A 88 0.55 4.89 -14.15
CA SER A 88 -0.84 4.74 -13.68
C SER A 88 -1.85 5.02 -14.80
N GLU A 89 -1.59 6.00 -15.65
CA GLU A 89 -2.41 6.33 -16.81
C GLU A 89 -2.37 5.22 -17.87
N GLU A 90 -1.18 4.71 -18.20
CA GLU A 90 -1.04 3.60 -19.15
C GLU A 90 -1.77 2.33 -18.68
N ILE A 91 -1.69 2.00 -17.38
CA ILE A 91 -2.42 0.87 -16.81
C ILE A 91 -3.94 1.12 -16.86
N MET A 92 -4.37 2.34 -16.52
CA MET A 92 -5.80 2.70 -16.52
C MET A 92 -6.39 2.55 -17.92
N GLU A 93 -5.79 3.18 -18.92
CA GLU A 93 -6.23 3.12 -20.32
C GLU A 93 -6.15 1.69 -20.86
N GLY A 94 -5.03 1.00 -20.61
CA GLY A 94 -4.85 -0.37 -21.06
C GLY A 94 -5.84 -1.36 -20.45
N ALA A 95 -6.23 -1.19 -19.18
CA ALA A 95 -7.24 -2.06 -18.59
C ALA A 95 -8.65 -1.70 -19.08
N PHE A 96 -8.93 -0.42 -19.32
CA PHE A 96 -10.19 0.02 -19.92
C PHE A 96 -10.41 -0.61 -21.29
N ASP A 97 -9.40 -0.60 -22.16
CA ASP A 97 -9.42 -1.27 -23.47
C ASP A 97 -9.66 -2.79 -23.37
N ARG A 98 -9.39 -3.38 -22.21
CA ARG A 98 -9.58 -4.81 -21.90
C ARG A 98 -10.86 -5.09 -21.12
N GLY A 99 -11.72 -4.09 -20.93
CA GLY A 99 -13.04 -4.21 -20.30
C GLY A 99 -13.02 -4.13 -18.77
N VAL A 100 -12.02 -3.48 -18.18
CA VAL A 100 -12.01 -3.16 -16.74
C VAL A 100 -12.63 -1.78 -16.52
N ASP A 101 -13.71 -1.74 -15.75
CA ASP A 101 -14.39 -0.49 -15.37
C ASP A 101 -13.84 0.03 -14.02
N PHE A 102 -12.92 1.01 -14.09
CA PHE A 102 -12.44 1.70 -12.89
C PHE A 102 -13.43 2.76 -12.41
N ALA A 103 -13.50 2.93 -11.09
CA ALA A 103 -14.20 4.08 -10.51
C ALA A 103 -13.43 5.39 -10.75
N TYR A 104 -14.18 6.49 -10.84
CA TYR A 104 -13.67 7.82 -11.15
C TYR A 104 -14.12 8.84 -10.10
N SER A 105 -13.22 9.77 -9.74
CA SER A 105 -13.51 10.95 -8.92
C SER A 105 -12.86 12.17 -9.58
N ASN A 106 -13.60 13.29 -9.62
CA ASN A 106 -13.12 14.60 -10.07
C ASN A 106 -12.35 15.34 -8.97
#